data_AF-A0A1V6DDU0-F1
#
_entry.id   AF-A0A1V6DDU0-F1
#
_cell.length_a   1.000
_cell.length_b   1.000
_cell.length_c   1.000
_cell.angle_alpha   90.00
_cell.angle_beta   90.00
_cell.angle_gamma   90.00
#
_symmetry.space_group_name_H-M   'P 1'
#
loop_
_entity.id
_entity.type
_entity.pdbx_description
1 polymer ?
#
loop_
_entity_poly.entity_id
_entity_poly.type
_entity_poly.pdbx_seq_one_letter_code
_entity_poly.pdbx_strand_id
1 'polypeptide(L)' 'MNDKKTVGPKEGLGIGIICLGVLMAFLPGAAQNIADLPFIESEPFPILLGSTYVLALFVVLAGLAVLLAKFNGRDEE' A
#
# COMPACT_ATOMS: atom_id res chain seq x y z
N MET A 1 -9.44 34.68 -0.46
CA MET A 1 -8.28 34.13 -1.19
C MET A 1 -8.24 32.63 -0.90
N ASN A 2 -8.84 31.80 -1.75
CA ASN A 2 -8.90 30.35 -1.56
C ASN A 2 -7.69 29.75 -2.27
N ASP A 3 -6.60 29.55 -1.52
CA ASP A 3 -5.43 28.83 -1.98
C ASP A 3 -5.79 27.34 -2.05
N LYS A 4 -6.33 26.89 -3.19
CA LYS A 4 -6.60 25.47 -3.44
C LYS A 4 -5.28 24.77 -3.71
N LYS A 5 -4.60 24.36 -2.63
CA LYS A 5 -3.35 23.62 -2.68
C LYS A 5 -3.61 22.19 -3.19
N THR A 6 -3.71 22.01 -4.50
CA THR A 6 -3.76 20.69 -5.12
C THR A 6 -2.36 20.10 -5.17
N VAL A 7 -2.16 18.93 -4.57
CA VAL A 7 -0.92 18.17 -4.76
C VAL A 7 -0.81 17.75 -6.23
N GLY A 8 0.37 17.86 -6.83
CA GLY A 8 0.58 17.49 -8.23
C GLY A 8 0.26 16.00 -8.48
N PRO A 9 -0.06 15.58 -9.71
CA PRO A 9 -0.49 14.21 -10.03
C PRO A 9 0.47 13.14 -9.51
N LYS A 10 1.79 13.37 -9.62
CA LYS A 10 2.84 12.44 -9.16
C LYS A 10 2.89 12.31 -7.62
N GLU A 11 2.57 13.38 -6.89
CA GLU A 11 2.59 13.39 -5.42
C GLU A 11 1.34 12.73 -4.84
N GLY A 12 0.16 13.04 -5.39
CA GLY A 12 -1.08 12.35 -5.04
C GLY A 12 -1.03 10.86 -5.34
N LEU A 13 -0.43 10.48 -6.47
CA LEU A 13 -0.23 9.07 -6.84
C LEU A 13 0.71 8.35 -5.88
N GLY A 14 1.88 8.91 -5.58
CA GLY A 14 2.85 8.31 -4.67
C GLY A 14 2.31 8.12 -3.26
N ILE A 15 1.67 9.14 -2.70
CA ILE A 15 1.01 9.07 -1.38
C ILE A 15 -0.15 8.05 -1.42
N GLY A 16 -0.95 8.05 -2.50
CA GLY A 16 -2.03 7.10 -2.67
C GLY A 16 -1.56 5.64 -2.65
N ILE A 17 -0.46 5.34 -3.35
CA ILE A 17 0.14 3.99 -3.38
C ILE A 17 0.65 3.60 -1.98
N ILE A 18 1.32 4.52 -1.27
CA ILE A 18 1.79 4.27 0.11
C ILE A 18 0.61 3.95 1.03
N CYS A 19 -0.46 4.75 1.00
CA CYS A 19 -1.66 4.51 1.79
C CYS A 19 -2.30 3.15 1.46
N LEU A 20 -2.30 2.75 0.18
CA LEU A 20 -2.80 1.45 -0.26
C LEU A 20 -1.98 0.30 0.31
N GLY A 21 -0.64 0.42 0.32
CA GLY A 21 0.25 -0.56 0.94
C GLY A 21 0.04 -0.67 2.45
N VAL A 22 -0.15 0.46 3.14
CA VAL A 22 -0.47 0.48 4.57
C VAL A 22 -1.82 -0.20 4.83
N LEU A 23 -2.87 0.12 4.07
CA LEU A 23 -4.17 -0.55 4.19
C LEU A 23 -4.07 -2.07 3.97
N MET A 24 -3.28 -2.51 2.99
CA MET A 24 -3.01 -3.92 2.75
C MET A 24 -2.35 -4.61 3.95
N ALA A 25 -1.47 -3.94 4.69
CA ALA A 25 -0.85 -4.50 5.89
C ALA A 25 -1.85 -4.73 7.04
N PHE A 26 -2.96 -3.97 7.09
CA PHE A 26 -4.02 -4.17 8.09
C PHE A 26 -5.07 -5.20 7.65
N LEU A 27 -5.11 -5.56 6.36
CA LEU A 27 -6.11 -6.47 5.79
C LEU A 27 -6.10 -7.87 6.42
N PRO A 28 -4.94 -8.49 6.74
CA PRO A 28 -4.93 -9.78 7.40
C PRO A 28 -5.58 -9.77 8.79
N GLY A 29 -5.49 -8.67 9.53
CA GLY A 29 -6.14 -8.53 10.82
C GLY A 29 -7.67 -8.58 10.72
N ALA A 30 -8.23 -8.07 9.62
CA ALA A 30 -9.66 -8.22 9.33
C ALA A 30 -10.00 -9.65 8.86
N ALA A 31 -9.13 -10.26 8.04
CA ALA A 31 -9.33 -11.59 7.47
C ALA A 31 -9.19 -12.74 8.50
N GLN A 32 -8.48 -12.52 9.61
CA GLN A 32 -8.28 -13.54 10.65
C GLN A 32 -9.60 -14.01 11.28
N ASN A 33 -10.58 -13.11 11.41
CA ASN A 33 -11.93 -13.45 11.89
C ASN A 33 -12.66 -14.47 10.98
N ILE A 34 -12.27 -14.56 9.71
CA ILE A 34 -12.83 -15.52 8.75
C ILE A 34 -12.09 -16.87 8.85
N ALA A 35 -10.78 -16.84 9.08
CA ALA A 35 -9.95 -18.03 9.18
C ALA A 35 -10.19 -18.85 10.46
N ASP A 36 -10.75 -18.22 11.50
CA ASP A 36 -11.12 -18.88 12.76
C ASP A 36 -12.49 -19.61 12.70
N LEU A 37 -13.17 -19.59 11.55
CA LEU A 37 -14.41 -20.35 11.35
C LEU A 37 -14.11 -21.86 11.25
N PRO A 38 -14.88 -22.74 11.93
CA PRO A 38 -14.59 -24.16 12.06
C PRO A 38 -14.71 -24.97 10.75
N PHE A 39 -15.04 -24.30 9.63
CA PHE A 39 -15.27 -24.88 8.31
C PHE A 39 -14.18 -24.50 7.30
N ILE A 40 -13.23 -23.64 7.68
CA ILE A 40 -12.15 -23.13 6.81
C ILE A 40 -10.86 -23.90 7.13
N GLU A 41 -10.21 -24.47 6.12
CA GLU A 41 -8.85 -24.99 6.29
C GLU A 41 -7.89 -23.81 6.52
N SER A 42 -7.37 -23.71 7.74
CA SER A 42 -6.45 -22.65 8.14
C SER A 42 -4.98 -22.94 7.76
N GLU A 43 -4.66 -24.13 7.26
CA GLU A 43 -3.29 -24.53 6.87
C GLU A 43 -2.62 -23.59 5.85
N PRO A 44 -3.28 -23.10 4.79
CA PRO A 44 -2.66 -22.13 3.87
C PRO A 44 -2.63 -20.70 4.43
N PHE A 45 -3.37 -20.40 5.49
CA PHE A 45 -3.55 -19.04 6.01
C PHE A 45 -2.21 -18.35 6.36
N PRO A 46 -1.22 -18.98 7.02
CA PRO A 46 0.07 -18.36 7.30
C PRO A 46 0.85 -17.94 6.05
N ILE A 47 0.78 -18.72 4.97
CA ILE A 47 1.48 -18.41 3.71
C ILE A 47 0.79 -17.24 3.00
N LEU A 48 -0.54 -17.22 2.99
CA LEU A 48 -1.34 -16.09 2.49
C LEU A 48 -1.06 -14.81 3.31
N LEU A 49 -0.94 -14.93 4.63
CA LEU A 49 -0.57 -13.84 5.52
C LEU A 49 0.81 -13.26 5.19
N GLY A 50 1.82 -14.14 5.11
CA GLY A 50 3.20 -13.75 4.81
C GLY A 50 3.34 -13.09 3.43
N SER A 51 2.72 -13.68 2.41
CA SER A 51 2.73 -13.11 1.05
C SER A 51 2.02 -11.75 0.98
N THR A 52 0.92 -11.57 1.71
CA THR A 52 0.21 -10.27 1.79
C THR A 52 1.08 -9.20 2.44
N TYR A 53 1.84 -9.52 3.50
CA TYR A 53 2.76 -8.58 4.12
C TYR A 53 3.94 -8.20 3.22
N VAL A 54 4.53 -9.18 2.52
CA VAL A 54 5.60 -8.92 1.54
C VAL A 54 5.10 -8.06 0.38
N LEU A 55 3.88 -8.32 -0.10
CA LEU A 55 3.24 -7.49 -1.13
C LEU A 55 3.01 -6.07 -0.63
N ALA A 56 2.47 -5.91 0.60
CA ALA A 56 2.25 -4.60 1.21
C ALA A 56 3.55 -3.79 1.29
N LEU A 57 4.66 -4.43 1.67
CA LEU A 57 5.98 -3.81 1.68
C LEU A 57 6.39 -3.32 0.28
N PHE A 58 6.27 -4.16 -0.75
CA PHE A 58 6.59 -3.77 -2.13
C PHE A 58 5.72 -2.63 -2.64
N VAL A 59 4.44 -2.60 -2.28
CA VAL A 59 3.53 -1.50 -2.63
C VAL A 59 3.99 -0.19 -1.98
N VAL A 60 4.34 -0.20 -0.69
CA VAL A 60 4.88 0.99 -0.01
C VAL A 60 6.18 1.46 -0.69
N LEU A 61 7.10 0.54 -1.00
CA LEU A 61 8.35 0.85 -1.68
C LEU A 61 8.11 1.44 -3.08
N ALA A 62 7.12 0.94 -3.83
CA ALA A 62 6.75 1.49 -5.13
C ALA A 62 6.22 2.92 -5.01
N GLY A 63 5.39 3.20 -4.01
CA GLY A 63 4.91 4.57 -3.76
C GLY A 63 6.04 5.53 -3.36
N LEU A 64 6.99 5.07 -2.53
CA LEU A 64 8.22 5.81 -2.23
C LEU A 64 9.07 6.05 -3.47
N ALA A 65 9.22 5.05 -4.35
CA ALA A 65 9.94 5.19 -5.60
C ALA A 65 9.31 6.24 -6.52
N VAL A 66 7.96 6.31 -6.59
CA VAL A 66 7.24 7.35 -7.35
C VAL A 66 7.51 8.75 -6.78
N LEU A 67 7.51 8.90 -5.45
CA LEU A 67 7.85 10.17 -4.82
C LEU A 67 9.30 10.56 -5.06
N LEU A 68 10.24 9.63 -4.91
CA LEU A 68 11.67 9.88 -5.16
C LEU A 68 11.95 10.21 -6.63
N ALA A 69 11.29 9.53 -7.58
CA ALA A 69 11.37 9.85 -9.01
C ALA A 69 10.84 11.25 -9.32
N LYS A 70 9.81 11.74 -8.60
CA LYS A 70 9.36 13.13 -8.69
C LYS A 70 10.43 14.11 -8.18
N PHE A 71 11.10 13.81 -7.06
CA PHE A 71 12.12 14.70 -6.47
C PHE A 71 13.46 14.71 -7.24
N ASN A 72 13.85 13.58 -7.81
CA ASN A 72 14.99 13.50 -8.74
C ASN A 72 14.66 14.05 -10.13
N GLY A 73 13.38 14.18 -10.48
CA GLY A 73 12.89 14.76 -11.72
C GLY A 73 12.67 16.27 -11.68
N ARG A 74 13.53 17.03 -10.96
CA ARG A 74 13.80 18.41 -11.37
C ARG A 74 14.60 18.29 -12.67
N ASP A 75 14.04 18.79 -13.77
CA ASP A 75 14.73 19.16 -15.02
C ASP A 75 14.50 18.33 -16.31
N GLU A 76 13.36 17.67 -16.51
CA GLU A 76 12.90 17.41 -17.89
C GLU A 76 11.38 17.68 -18.03
N GLU A 77 11.10 18.84 -18.64
CA GLU A 77 9.82 19.53 -18.95
C GLU A 77 9.26 20.50 -17.90
#